data_AF-A0AAC9BKN3-F1
#
_entry.id   AF-A0AAC9BKN3-F1
#
_cell.length_a   1.000
_cell.length_b   1.000
_cell.length_c   1.000
_cell.angle_alpha   90.00
_cell.angle_beta   90.00
_cell.angle_gamma   90.00
#
_symmetry.space_group_name_H-M   'P 1'
#
loop_
_entity.id
_entity.type
_entity.pdbx_description
1 polymer ?
#
loop_
_entity_poly.entity_id
_entity_poly.type
_entity_poly.pdbx_seq_one_letter_code
_entity_poly.pdbx_strand_id
1 'polypeptide(L)' 'MMLPLLHHGMVVLGLPYQQSELLSTDAGGTPYGPSHVAHRGDTAPLTAHERTLATAMGRRLAQTALKLAA' A
#
# COMPACT_ATOMS: atom_id res chain seq x y z
N MET A 1 -4.74 -7.72 -7.26
CA MET A 1 -4.34 -8.67 -8.33
C MET A 1 -3.20 -8.08 -9.13
N MET A 2 -2.02 -8.71 -9.15
CA MET A 2 -0.81 -8.14 -9.81
C MET A 2 -0.63 -8.59 -11.27
N LEU A 3 -1.20 -9.74 -11.67
CA LEU A 3 -1.01 -10.31 -13.02
C LEU A 3 -1.34 -9.35 -14.18
N PRO A 4 -2.46 -8.58 -14.14
CA PRO A 4 -2.76 -7.65 -15.24
C PRO A 4 -1.69 -6.57 -15.41
N LEU A 5 -1.08 -6.11 -14.31
CA LEU A 5 -0.02 -5.08 -14.33
C LEU A 5 1.28 -5.63 -14.93
N LEU A 6 1.62 -6.88 -14.56
CA LEU A 6 2.79 -7.56 -15.11
C LEU A 6 2.64 -7.81 -16.62
N HIS A 7 1.46 -8.22 -17.09
CA HIS A 7 1.20 -8.37 -18.52
C HIS A 7 1.31 -7.06 -19.32
N HIS A 8 1.08 -5.91 -18.68
CA HIS A 8 1.30 -4.59 -19.27
C HIS A 8 2.76 -4.12 -19.23
N GLY A 9 3.69 -4.95 -18.74
CA GLY A 9 5.10 -4.58 -18.59
C GLY A 9 5.36 -3.56 -17.48
N MET A 10 4.45 -3.43 -16.51
CA MET A 10 4.62 -2.48 -15.40
C MET A 10 5.58 -3.02 -14.35
N VAL A 11 6.35 -2.12 -13.74
CA VAL A 11 7.12 -2.42 -12.52
C VAL A 11 6.18 -2.44 -11.32
N VAL A 12 6.07 -3.60 -10.66
CA VAL A 12 5.23 -3.77 -9.47
C VAL A 12 6.04 -3.47 -8.21
N LEU A 13 5.43 -2.74 -7.27
CA LEU A 13 6.07 -2.33 -6.03
C LEU A 13 5.06 -2.40 -4.87
N GLY A 14 5.51 -2.83 -3.68
CA GLY A 14 4.69 -2.90 -2.46
C GLY A 14 5.11 -1.91 -1.37
N LEU A 15 4.94 -2.29 -0.11
CA LEU A 15 5.45 -1.53 1.05
C LEU A 15 6.58 -2.32 1.73
N PRO A 16 7.73 -1.69 2.02
CA PRO A 16 8.77 -2.35 2.79
C PRO A 16 8.41 -2.40 4.28
N TYR A 17 8.86 -3.44 4.99
CA TYR A 17 8.70 -3.58 6.44
C TYR A 17 9.43 -2.50 7.28
N GLN A 18 10.16 -1.59 6.65
CA GLN A 18 10.65 -0.36 7.30
C GLN A 18 9.49 0.52 7.80
N GLN A 19 8.29 0.32 7.27
CA GLN A 19 7.08 0.94 7.77
C GLN A 19 6.53 0.16 8.96
N SER A 20 6.80 0.66 10.18
CA SER A 20 6.46 0.01 11.44
C SER A 20 4.99 -0.37 11.59
N GLU A 21 4.10 0.37 10.95
CA GLU A 21 2.65 0.18 10.93
C GLU A 21 2.27 -1.15 10.28
N LEU A 22 3.11 -1.73 9.41
CA LEU A 22 2.91 -3.09 8.89
C LEU A 22 3.10 -4.16 9.97
N LEU A 23 3.85 -3.88 11.03
CA LEU A 23 4.12 -4.82 12.12
C LEU A 23 3.14 -4.65 13.28
N SER A 24 2.56 -3.45 13.44
CA SER A 24 1.69 -3.10 14.57
C SER A 24 0.21 -2.96 14.21
N THR A 25 -0.17 -3.06 12.93
CA THR A 25 -1.58 -2.98 12.53
C THR A 25 -2.35 -4.25 12.86
N ASP A 26 -3.49 -4.10 13.54
CA ASP A 26 -4.49 -5.15 13.74
C ASP A 26 -5.63 -5.08 12.70
N ALA A 27 -5.51 -4.20 11.69
CA ALA A 27 -6.50 -3.95 10.65
C ALA A 27 -5.87 -4.14 9.25
N GLY A 28 -6.12 -3.22 8.32
CA GLY A 28 -5.54 -3.26 6.98
C GLY A 28 -4.05 -2.91 6.94
N GLY A 29 -3.37 -3.39 5.89
CA GLY A 29 -1.93 -3.26 5.66
C GLY A 29 -1.30 -4.58 5.24
N THR A 30 -0.53 -4.58 4.15
CA THR A 30 0.29 -5.74 3.73
C THR A 30 1.60 -5.26 3.10
N PRO A 31 2.67 -6.09 3.07
CA PRO A 31 3.87 -5.77 2.28
C PRO A 31 3.58 -5.65 0.78
N TYR A 32 2.43 -6.15 0.30
CA TYR A 32 1.99 -6.03 -1.09
C TYR A 32 1.31 -4.69 -1.41
N GLY A 33 0.98 -3.89 -0.40
CA GLY A 33 0.30 -2.61 -0.52
C GLY A 33 -0.64 -2.31 0.65
N PRO A 34 -1.10 -1.06 0.78
CA PRO A 34 -2.09 -0.69 1.78
C PRO A 34 -3.41 -1.42 1.50
N SER A 35 -4.10 -1.84 2.55
CA SER A 35 -5.46 -2.38 2.48
C SER A 35 -6.31 -1.77 3.59
N HIS A 36 -7.62 -1.99 3.55
CA HIS A 36 -8.55 -1.58 4.59
C HIS A 36 -9.46 -2.75 4.99
N VAL A 37 -9.71 -2.89 6.29
CA VAL A 37 -10.70 -3.83 6.81
C VAL A 37 -12.00 -3.07 7.11
N ALA A 38 -12.92 -3.09 6.16
CA ALA A 38 -14.19 -2.34 6.22
C ALA A 38 -15.21 -2.86 7.26
N HIS A 39 -15.00 -4.06 7.79
CA HIS A 39 -15.96 -4.80 8.63
C HIS A 39 -17.32 -5.00 7.94
N ARG A 40 -18.20 -5.81 8.54
CA ARG A 40 -19.52 -6.08 7.98
C ARG A 40 -20.37 -4.80 8.01
N GLY A 41 -20.86 -4.38 6.85
CA GLY A 41 -21.68 -3.17 6.72
C GLY A 41 -20.92 -1.90 6.33
N ASP A 42 -19.61 -1.99 6.06
CA ASP A 42 -18.79 -0.88 5.54
C ASP A 42 -18.81 0.38 6.44
N THR A 43 -18.87 0.16 7.76
CA THR A 43 -19.00 1.22 8.76
C THR A 43 -17.67 1.58 9.41
N ALA A 44 -16.63 0.77 9.23
CA ALA A 44 -15.35 1.03 9.85
C ALA A 44 -14.62 2.19 9.13
N PRO A 45 -14.22 3.26 9.83
CA PRO A 45 -13.39 4.28 9.24
C PRO A 45 -11.96 3.76 9.03
N LEU A 46 -11.22 4.36 8.10
CA LEU A 46 -9.78 4.10 7.99
C LEU A 46 -9.08 4.41 9.32
N THR A 47 -8.33 3.44 9.83
CA THR A 47 -7.48 3.59 11.01
C THR A 47 -6.31 4.52 10.73
N ALA A 48 -5.62 4.96 11.78
CA ALA A 48 -4.40 5.76 11.63
C ALA A 48 -3.32 5.00 10.86
N HIS A 49 -3.10 3.71 11.17
CA HIS A 49 -2.13 2.87 10.46
C HIS A 49 -2.46 2.73 8.97
N GLU A 50 -3.72 2.48 8.61
CA GLU A 50 -4.14 2.33 7.20
C GLU A 50 -3.91 3.63 6.41
N ARG A 51 -4.22 4.80 6.98
CA ARG A 51 -3.97 6.11 6.34
C ARG A 51 -2.48 6.36 6.13
N THR A 52 -1.69 6.06 7.15
CA THR A 52 -0.23 6.23 7.10
C THR A 52 0.40 5.31 6.06
N LEU A 53 -0.01 4.04 6.00
CA LEU A 53 0.43 3.06 5.00
C LEU A 53 0.05 3.48 3.58
N ALA A 54 -1.18 3.98 3.37
CA ALA A 54 -1.63 4.47 2.08
C ALA A 54 -0.81 5.66 1.59
N THR A 55 -0.53 6.60 2.49
CA THR A 55 0.30 7.78 2.20
C THR A 55 1.75 7.38 1.90
N ALA A 56 2.31 6.42 2.65
CA ALA A 56 3.65 5.89 2.42
C ALA A 56 3.76 5.21 1.04
N MET A 57 2.76 4.44 0.63
CA MET A 57 2.71 3.80 -0.69
C MET A 57 2.68 4.85 -1.81
N GLY A 58 1.84 5.88 -1.67
CA GLY A 58 1.78 6.98 -2.65
C GLY A 58 3.11 7.70 -2.80
N ARG A 59 3.77 8.02 -1.68
CA ARG A 59 5.11 8.63 -1.67
C ARG A 59 6.14 7.74 -2.37
N ARG A 60 6.19 6.45 -2.02
CA ARG A 60 7.13 5.49 -2.61
C ARG A 60 6.89 5.34 -4.11
N LEU A 61 5.65 5.20 -4.54
CA LEU A 61 5.28 5.07 -5.95
C LEU A 61 5.71 6.31 -6.75
N ALA A 62 5.40 7.52 -6.26
CA ALA A 62 5.80 8.76 -6.91
C ALA A 62 7.33 8.90 -7.00
N GLN A 63 8.05 8.63 -5.92
CA GLN A 63 9.51 8.69 -5.89
C GLN A 63 10.16 7.67 -6.83
N THR A 64 9.65 6.43 -6.87
CA THR A 64 10.15 5.40 -7.80
C THR A 64 9.90 5.81 -9.25
N ALA A 65 8.70 6.31 -9.56
CA ALA A 65 8.37 6.77 -10.91
C ALA A 65 9.31 7.91 -11.37
N LEU A 66 9.53 8.92 -10.51
CA LEU A 66 10.44 10.03 -10.80
C LEU A 66 11.88 9.57 -11.05
N LYS A 67 12.36 8.57 -10.30
CA LYS A 67 13.71 8.01 -10.50
C LYS A 67 13.86 7.20 -11.78
N LEU A 68 12.79 6.56 -12.26
CA LEU A 68 12.80 5.78 -13.50
C LEU A 68 12.57 6.63 -14.76
N ALA A 69 12.04 7.84 -14.59
CA ALA A 69 11.80 8.78 -15.69
C ALA A 69 13.06 9.54 -16.14
N ALA A 70 14.14 9.46 -15.36
CA ALA A 70 15.42 10.12 -15.61
C ALA A 70 16.39 9.24 -16.40
#